data_AF-X6CPZ2-F1
#
_entry.id   AF-X6CPZ2-F1
#
_cell.length_a   1.000
_cell.length_b   1.000
_cell.length_c   1.000
_cell.angle_alpha   90.00
_cell.angle_beta   90.00
_cell.angle_gamma   90.00
#
_symmetry.space_group_name_H-M   'P 1'
#
loop_
_entity.id
_entity.type
_entity.pdbx_description
1 polymer ?
#
loop_
_entity_poly.entity_id
_entity_poly.type
_entity_poly.pdbx_seq_one_letter_code
_entity_poly.pdbx_strand_id
1 'polypeptide(L)'
;MLSVDEKSQIKALDRTQPALPVNKGRLATMTHDYKRNGTTTLVAALNVLDGAIIGRNMQRHRHQKFIRFLNAVDAEVPIDKAVHVVLDDDAAHKHHKVRAWLNRHQRFTIHFTPTSFSWLNAVEGFFAKLSKRRLKRGVLHSVVDLQAAINRYIAEHNRPPKPLGPPIPTKSSLRSKPSVRFHRLERSSWPYCE
;
A
#
# COMPACT_ATOMS: atom_id res chain seq x y z
N MET A 1 -5.74 13.74 2.53
CA MET A 1 -6.87 13.03 3.18
C MET A 1 -6.48 11.58 3.37
N LEU A 2 -6.72 11.04 4.55
CA LEU A 2 -6.35 9.69 4.95
C LEU A 2 -7.62 8.89 5.25
N SER A 3 -7.79 7.74 4.61
CA SER A 3 -8.84 6.77 4.92
C SER A 3 -8.28 5.77 5.94
N VAL A 4 -8.87 5.69 7.12
CA VAL A 4 -8.36 4.94 8.27
C VAL A 4 -9.34 3.87 8.71
N ASP A 5 -8.82 2.68 8.98
CA ASP A 5 -9.60 1.56 9.49
C ASP A 5 -8.69 0.57 10.23
N GLU A 6 -9.32 -0.33 10.98
CA GLU A 6 -8.68 -1.40 11.72
C GLU A 6 -9.08 -2.78 11.21
N LYS A 7 -8.11 -3.50 10.66
CA LYS A 7 -8.29 -4.93 10.43
C LYS A 7 -7.97 -5.72 11.69
N SER A 8 -9.00 -6.07 12.44
CA SER A 8 -8.88 -6.84 13.68
C SER A 8 -8.68 -8.35 13.46
N GLN A 9 -8.19 -9.03 14.50
CA GLN A 9 -8.11 -10.49 14.60
C GLN A 9 -7.41 -11.22 13.44
N ILE A 10 -6.38 -10.61 12.84
CA ILE A 10 -5.58 -11.25 11.81
C ILE A 10 -4.83 -12.42 12.44
N LYS A 11 -5.08 -13.64 11.95
CA LYS A 11 -4.53 -14.88 12.53
C LYS A 11 -3.17 -15.23 11.92
N ALA A 12 -2.22 -15.63 12.76
CA ALA A 12 -1.03 -16.33 12.32
C ALA A 12 -1.42 -17.80 12.12
N LEU A 13 -1.47 -18.24 10.86
CA LEU A 13 -1.88 -19.58 10.48
C LEU A 13 -0.67 -20.33 9.94
N ASP A 14 -0.38 -21.45 10.56
CA ASP A 14 0.56 -22.45 10.05
C ASP A 14 -0.22 -23.67 9.58
N ARG A 15 0.26 -24.33 8.53
CA ARG A 15 -0.42 -25.49 7.96
C ARG A 15 0.23 -26.76 8.51
N THR A 16 -0.60 -27.69 8.94
CA THR A 16 -0.15 -28.97 9.52
C THR A 16 0.53 -29.87 8.49
N GLN A 17 0.32 -29.63 7.19
CA GLN A 17 1.02 -30.30 6.11
C GLN A 17 1.58 -29.29 5.09
N PRO A 18 2.77 -29.54 4.53
CA PRO A 18 3.34 -28.69 3.49
C PRO A 18 2.47 -28.70 2.22
N ALA A 19 2.37 -27.54 1.57
CA ALA A 19 1.65 -27.44 0.31
C ALA A 19 2.35 -28.29 -0.77
N LEU A 20 1.57 -29.07 -1.52
CA LEU A 20 2.13 -29.87 -2.60
C LEU A 20 2.47 -28.97 -3.80
N PRO A 21 3.65 -29.18 -4.43
CA PRO A 21 4.05 -28.40 -5.60
C PRO A 21 3.08 -28.62 -6.77
N VAL A 22 2.99 -27.60 -7.63
CA VAL A 22 2.21 -27.69 -8.88
C VAL A 22 2.91 -28.66 -9.81
N ASN A 23 2.17 -29.65 -10.32
CA ASN A 23 2.64 -30.58 -11.35
C ASN A 23 1.74 -30.46 -12.59
N LYS A 24 2.25 -30.83 -13.77
CA LYS A 24 1.44 -30.84 -15.00
C LYS A 24 0.22 -31.76 -14.79
N GLY A 25 -0.99 -31.21 -14.86
CA GLY A 25 -2.24 -31.94 -14.58
C GLY A 25 -2.72 -31.90 -13.12
N ARG A 26 -1.98 -31.28 -12.19
CA ARG A 26 -2.36 -31.15 -10.77
C ARG A 26 -2.12 -29.74 -10.25
N LEU A 27 -3.20 -29.03 -9.96
CA LEU A 27 -3.15 -27.71 -9.32
C LEU A 27 -2.56 -27.82 -7.90
N ALA A 28 -1.97 -26.72 -7.41
CA ALA A 28 -1.53 -26.64 -6.02
C ALA A 28 -2.71 -26.92 -5.08
N THR A 29 -2.53 -27.87 -4.18
CA THR A 29 -3.51 -28.19 -3.13
C THR A 29 -2.99 -27.74 -1.78
N MET A 30 -3.87 -27.14 -0.98
CA MET A 30 -3.62 -26.75 0.41
C MET A 30 -4.59 -27.50 1.33
N THR A 31 -4.10 -28.03 2.44
CA THR A 31 -4.94 -28.68 3.46
C THR A 31 -5.74 -27.63 4.24
N HIS A 32 -6.97 -27.99 4.61
CA HIS A 32 -7.84 -27.12 5.41
C HIS A 32 -7.35 -26.98 6.85
N ASP A 33 -6.69 -28.00 7.40
CA ASP A 33 -6.16 -28.00 8.76
C ASP A 33 -5.06 -26.96 8.97
N TYR A 34 -5.10 -26.32 10.14
CA TYR A 34 -4.14 -25.28 10.52
C TYR A 34 -3.88 -25.27 12.02
N LYS A 35 -2.66 -24.87 12.39
CA LYS A 35 -2.28 -24.50 13.75
C LYS A 35 -2.40 -22.99 13.92
N ARG A 36 -3.02 -22.56 15.01
CA ARG A 36 -3.23 -21.14 15.33
C ARG A 36 -2.10 -20.64 16.21
N ASN A 37 -1.32 -19.68 15.73
CA ASN A 37 -0.15 -19.14 16.42
C ASN A 37 -0.37 -17.73 16.98
N GLY A 38 -1.62 -17.39 17.32
CA GLY A 38 -2.02 -16.08 17.85
C GLY A 38 -2.67 -15.14 16.83
N THR A 39 -2.90 -13.89 17.24
CA THR A 39 -3.54 -12.86 16.41
C THR A 39 -2.90 -11.48 16.59
N THR A 40 -2.96 -10.65 15.54
CA THR A 40 -2.65 -9.21 15.61
C THR A 40 -3.79 -8.40 15.00
N THR A 41 -3.89 -7.13 15.35
CA THR A 41 -4.71 -6.13 14.67
C THR A 41 -3.78 -5.22 13.86
N LEU A 42 -4.21 -4.81 12.67
CA LEU A 42 -3.53 -3.80 11.87
C LEU A 42 -4.41 -2.55 11.80
N VAL A 43 -3.90 -1.44 12.33
CA VAL A 43 -4.46 -0.10 12.07
C VAL A 43 -3.73 0.48 10.87
N ALA A 44 -4.46 0.95 9.86
CA ALA A 44 -3.85 1.51 8.67
C ALA A 44 -4.54 2.79 8.21
N ALA A 45 -3.76 3.68 7.61
CA ALA A 45 -4.18 4.89 6.94
C ALA A 45 -3.75 4.81 5.48
N LEU A 46 -4.71 4.89 4.57
CA LEU A 46 -4.48 5.04 3.14
C LEU A 46 -4.54 6.51 2.76
N ASN A 47 -3.47 7.05 2.19
CA ASN A 47 -3.51 8.35 1.55
C ASN A 47 -4.25 8.22 0.20
N VAL A 48 -5.39 8.91 0.10
CA VAL A 48 -6.30 8.77 -1.05
C VAL A 48 -5.69 9.35 -2.34
N LEU A 49 -4.70 10.24 -2.24
CA LEU A 49 -4.10 10.90 -3.39
C LEU A 49 -3.04 10.05 -4.09
N ASP A 50 -2.15 9.41 -3.34
CA ASP A 50 -1.00 8.66 -3.87
C ASP A 50 -1.10 7.14 -3.62
N GLY A 51 -2.07 6.70 -2.82
CA GLY A 51 -2.29 5.30 -2.48
C GLY A 51 -1.30 4.74 -1.45
N ALA A 52 -0.46 5.58 -0.82
CA ALA A 52 0.48 5.17 0.20
C ALA A 52 -0.24 4.71 1.48
N ILE A 53 0.34 3.75 2.18
CA ILE A 53 -0.18 3.15 3.41
C ILE A 53 0.74 3.46 4.58
N ILE A 54 0.20 4.05 5.64
CA ILE A 54 0.82 4.10 6.96
C ILE A 54 0.15 3.03 7.80
N GLY A 55 0.89 2.06 8.33
CA GLY A 55 0.30 0.94 9.07
C GLY A 55 1.05 0.58 10.34
N ARG A 56 0.32 0.21 11.40
CA ARG A 56 0.89 -0.23 12.67
C ARG A 56 0.19 -1.49 13.18
N ASN A 57 0.99 -2.52 13.47
CA ASN A 57 0.51 -3.73 14.12
C ASN A 57 0.30 -3.50 15.62
N MET A 58 -0.85 -3.91 16.14
CA MET A 58 -1.25 -3.70 17.54
C MET A 58 -1.92 -4.96 18.10
N GLN A 59 -1.69 -5.25 19.39
CA GLN A 59 -2.27 -6.44 20.03
C GLN A 59 -3.74 -6.28 20.47
N ARG A 60 -4.22 -5.04 20.63
CA ARG A 60 -5.55 -4.74 21.18
C ARG A 60 -6.16 -3.54 20.44
N HIS A 61 -7.47 -3.56 20.27
CA HIS A 61 -8.27 -2.44 19.75
C HIS A 61 -8.75 -1.58 20.92
N ARG A 62 -8.07 -0.46 21.19
CA ARG A 62 -8.41 0.47 22.29
C ARG A 62 -8.03 1.90 21.91
N HIS A 63 -8.68 2.89 22.51
CA HIS A 63 -8.38 4.31 22.26
C HIS A 63 -6.90 4.70 22.47
N GLN A 64 -6.17 4.08 23.42
CA GLN A 64 -4.73 4.39 23.58
C GLN A 64 -3.90 3.96 22.37
N LYS A 65 -4.33 2.90 21.70
CA LYS A 65 -3.71 2.35 20.51
C LYS A 65 -4.03 3.23 19.30
N PHE A 66 -5.27 3.70 19.21
CA PHE A 66 -5.66 4.71 18.22
C PHE A 66 -4.86 6.02 18.37
N ILE A 67 -4.71 6.56 19.59
CA ILE A 67 -3.86 7.76 19.83
C ILE A 67 -2.41 7.52 19.41
N ARG A 68 -1.85 6.33 19.73
CA ARG A 68 -0.49 5.98 19.27
C ARG A 68 -0.39 5.92 17.75
N PHE A 69 -1.45 5.48 17.07
CA PHE A 69 -1.52 5.49 15.62
C PHE A 69 -1.55 6.92 15.07
N LEU A 70 -2.39 7.80 15.63
CA LEU A 70 -2.45 9.21 15.25
C LEU A 70 -1.11 9.92 15.42
N ASN A 71 -0.37 9.64 16.50
CA ASN A 71 0.99 10.16 16.68
C ASN A 71 1.96 9.69 15.58
N ALA A 72 1.82 8.44 15.11
CA ALA A 72 2.65 7.94 14.01
C ALA A 72 2.29 8.64 12.69
N VAL A 73 0.99 8.89 12.45
CA VAL A 73 0.53 9.66 11.30
C VAL A 73 1.04 11.11 11.36
N ASP A 74 0.96 11.77 12.50
CA ASP A 74 1.43 13.15 12.68
C ASP A 74 2.94 13.28 12.43
N ALA A 75 3.72 12.27 12.80
CA ALA A 75 5.16 12.22 12.54
C ALA A 75 5.50 11.97 11.05
N GLU A 76 4.64 11.27 10.31
CA GLU A 76 4.88 10.90 8.91
C GLU A 76 4.34 11.94 7.91
N VAL A 77 3.29 12.69 8.29
CA VAL A 77 2.70 13.73 7.43
C VAL A 77 3.46 15.05 7.59
N PRO A 78 3.85 15.73 6.49
CA PRO A 78 4.54 17.03 6.56
C PRO A 78 3.82 18.05 7.45
N ILE A 79 4.57 18.76 8.30
CA ILE A 79 4.08 19.65 9.38
C ILE A 79 3.18 20.81 8.89
N ASP A 80 3.31 21.18 7.62
CA ASP A 80 2.59 22.29 6.98
C ASP A 80 1.20 21.88 6.43
N LYS A 81 0.84 20.59 6.46
CA LYS A 81 -0.39 20.09 5.83
C LYS A 81 -1.54 19.88 6.83
N ALA A 82 -2.77 20.15 6.42
CA ALA A 82 -3.94 19.70 7.18
C ALA A 82 -4.14 18.18 7.02
N VAL A 83 -4.54 17.50 8.09
CA VAL A 83 -4.76 16.05 8.14
C VAL A 83 -6.25 15.75 8.30
N HIS A 84 -6.92 15.55 7.18
CA HIS A 84 -8.29 15.04 7.17
C HIS A 84 -8.28 13.52 7.25
N VAL A 85 -8.88 12.96 8.29
CA VAL A 85 -8.99 11.51 8.51
C VAL A 85 -10.44 11.10 8.34
N VAL A 86 -10.71 10.16 7.44
CA VAL A 86 -12.01 9.52 7.23
C VAL A 86 -11.96 8.13 7.87
N LEU A 87 -12.88 7.82 8.78
CA LEU A 87 -12.92 6.52 9.47
C LEU A 87 -14.34 6.17 9.91
N ASP A 88 -14.52 4.94 10.39
CA ASP A 88 -15.79 4.47 10.93
C ASP A 88 -16.13 5.09 12.28
N ASP A 89 -17.39 4.93 12.67
CA ASP A 89 -17.95 5.57 13.86
C ASP A 89 -17.73 4.79 15.17
N ASP A 90 -16.65 4.01 15.26
CA ASP A 90 -16.37 3.18 16.43
C ASP A 90 -16.18 3.99 17.72
N ALA A 91 -16.65 3.44 18.85
CA ALA A 91 -16.59 4.06 20.16
C ALA A 91 -15.15 4.41 20.61
N ALA A 92 -14.15 3.63 20.19
CA ALA A 92 -12.73 3.91 20.46
C ALA A 92 -12.28 5.24 19.86
N HIS A 93 -12.81 5.63 18.69
CA HIS A 93 -12.50 6.88 18.00
C HIS A 93 -13.16 8.10 18.68
N LYS A 94 -14.32 7.88 19.30
CA LYS A 94 -15.08 8.93 20.01
C LYS A 94 -14.69 9.14 21.46
N HIS A 95 -13.79 8.33 22.00
CA HIS A 95 -13.40 8.36 23.41
C HIS A 95 -12.87 9.74 23.85
N HIS A 96 -13.17 10.17 25.08
CA HIS A 96 -12.82 11.51 25.58
C HIS A 96 -11.32 11.84 25.46
N LYS A 97 -10.43 10.86 25.68
CA LYS A 97 -8.98 11.03 25.49
C LYS A 97 -8.56 11.27 24.03
N VAL A 98 -9.30 10.71 23.06
CA VAL A 98 -9.08 10.97 21.63
C VAL A 98 -9.52 12.39 21.30
N ARG A 99 -10.69 12.82 21.78
CA ARG A 99 -11.16 14.21 21.62
C ARG A 99 -10.17 15.21 22.24
N ALA A 100 -9.68 14.94 23.45
CA ALA A 100 -8.66 15.78 24.09
C ALA A 100 -7.33 15.79 23.34
N TRP A 101 -6.98 14.69 22.65
CA TRP A 101 -5.83 14.68 21.75
C TRP A 101 -6.08 15.56 20.52
N LEU A 102 -7.24 15.43 19.86
CA LEU A 102 -7.61 16.23 18.68
C LEU A 102 -7.65 17.72 18.98
N ASN A 103 -8.17 18.12 20.15
CA ASN A 103 -8.17 19.52 20.58
C ASN A 103 -6.76 20.13 20.72
N ARG A 104 -5.73 19.30 20.96
CA ARG A 104 -4.33 19.74 21.00
C ARG A 104 -3.65 19.71 19.62
N HIS A 105 -4.24 19.01 18.64
CA HIS A 105 -3.69 18.84 17.29
C HIS A 105 -4.67 19.44 16.27
N GLN A 106 -4.72 20.78 16.24
CA GLN A 106 -5.66 21.55 15.41
C GLN A 106 -5.56 21.29 13.90
N ARG A 107 -4.46 20.68 13.44
CA ARG A 107 -4.28 20.25 12.05
C ARG A 107 -5.10 19.01 11.69
N PHE A 108 -5.62 18.27 12.67
CA PHE A 108 -6.42 17.06 12.44
C PHE A 108 -7.91 17.38 12.38
N THR A 109 -8.58 16.88 11.34
CA THR A 109 -10.04 16.90 11.22
C THR A 109 -10.53 15.47 11.00
N ILE A 110 -11.40 15.01 11.88
CA ILE A 110 -12.01 13.68 11.80
C ILE A 110 -13.35 13.76 11.07
N HIS A 111 -13.54 12.89 10.09
CA HIS A 111 -14.77 12.69 9.35
C HIS A 111 -15.26 11.25 9.55
N PHE A 112 -16.43 11.07 10.14
CA PHE A 112 -17.00 9.75 10.34
C PHE A 112 -17.81 9.33 9.12
N THR A 113 -17.59 8.10 8.65
CA THR A 113 -18.48 7.48 7.66
C THR A 113 -19.85 7.23 8.29
N PRO A 114 -20.96 7.37 7.54
CA PRO A 114 -22.27 7.00 8.06
C PRO A 114 -22.32 5.53 8.50
N THR A 115 -23.16 5.23 9.49
CA THR A 115 -23.34 3.87 10.01
C THR A 115 -23.67 2.89 8.89
N SER A 116 -22.99 1.75 8.86
CA SER A 116 -23.12 0.69 7.84
C SER A 116 -22.57 1.01 6.43
N PHE A 117 -21.82 2.11 6.27
CA PHE A 117 -21.14 2.46 5.00
C PHE A 117 -19.63 2.16 5.01
N SER A 118 -19.23 1.02 5.58
CA SER A 118 -17.82 0.65 5.69
C SER A 118 -17.13 0.52 4.31
N TRP A 119 -17.89 0.11 3.28
CA TRP A 119 -17.42 0.01 1.89
C TRP A 119 -16.88 1.32 1.29
N LEU A 120 -17.26 2.48 1.86
CA LEU A 120 -16.76 3.79 1.44
C LEU A 120 -15.33 4.05 1.95
N ASN A 121 -14.88 3.30 2.95
CA ASN A 121 -13.57 3.44 3.56
C ASN A 121 -12.50 2.81 2.65
N ALA A 122 -11.84 3.62 1.82
CA ALA A 122 -10.92 3.19 0.76
C ALA A 122 -9.81 2.21 1.20
N VAL A 123 -9.35 2.30 2.46
CA VAL A 123 -8.37 1.39 3.04
C VAL A 123 -8.86 -0.07 3.14
N GLU A 124 -10.16 -0.33 3.18
CA GLU A 124 -10.72 -1.69 3.13
C GLU A 124 -10.26 -2.44 1.88
N GLY A 125 -10.12 -1.75 0.74
CA GLY A 125 -9.59 -2.31 -0.49
C GLY A 125 -8.14 -2.78 -0.36
N PHE A 126 -7.33 -2.07 0.42
CA PHE A 126 -5.97 -2.52 0.77
C PHE A 126 -6.02 -3.76 1.67
N PHE A 127 -6.88 -3.78 2.68
CA PHE A 127 -7.06 -4.95 3.54
C PHE A 127 -7.50 -6.20 2.77
N ALA A 128 -8.40 -6.06 1.79
CA ALA A 128 -8.80 -7.15 0.92
C ALA A 128 -7.59 -7.70 0.11
N LYS A 129 -6.76 -6.81 -0.46
CA LYS A 129 -5.54 -7.20 -1.19
C LYS A 129 -4.50 -7.88 -0.30
N LEU A 130 -4.20 -7.31 0.88
CA LEU A 130 -3.31 -7.91 1.88
C LEU A 130 -3.77 -9.32 2.26
N SER A 131 -5.06 -9.47 2.54
CA SER A 131 -5.66 -10.75 2.91
C SER A 131 -5.49 -11.79 1.80
N LYS A 132 -5.84 -11.42 0.56
CA LYS A 132 -5.80 -12.32 -0.59
C LYS A 132 -4.36 -12.71 -0.97
N ARG A 133 -3.43 -11.75 -0.96
CA ARG A 133 -2.07 -11.92 -1.51
C ARG A 133 -1.05 -12.42 -0.51
N ARG A 134 -1.18 -12.09 0.77
CA ARG A 134 -0.17 -12.45 1.79
C ARG A 134 -0.72 -13.34 2.91
N LEU A 135 -1.93 -13.08 3.40
CA LEU A 135 -2.41 -13.79 4.60
C LEU A 135 -3.03 -15.16 4.28
N LYS A 136 -3.90 -15.26 3.26
CA LYS A 136 -4.61 -16.52 2.95
C LYS A 136 -3.69 -17.67 2.53
N ARG A 137 -2.58 -17.35 1.85
CA ARG A 137 -1.63 -18.33 1.31
C ARG A 137 -0.30 -18.35 2.07
N GLY A 138 -0.15 -17.51 3.09
CA GLY A 138 1.07 -17.46 3.90
C GLY A 138 1.14 -18.62 4.88
N VAL A 139 2.35 -19.03 5.21
CA VAL A 139 2.66 -19.91 6.34
C VAL A 139 3.30 -19.03 7.42
N LEU A 140 2.64 -18.89 8.56
CA LEU A 140 3.00 -17.94 9.61
C LEU A 140 3.10 -18.68 10.95
N HIS A 141 4.33 -18.99 11.35
CA HIS A 141 4.63 -19.80 12.52
C HIS A 141 4.47 -19.04 13.85
N SER A 142 4.41 -17.72 13.81
CA SER A 142 4.25 -16.87 15.00
C SER A 142 3.53 -15.55 14.70
N VAL A 143 3.12 -14.84 15.75
CA VAL A 143 2.64 -13.45 15.65
C VAL A 143 3.74 -12.53 15.10
N VAL A 144 5.00 -12.77 15.45
CA VAL A 144 6.13 -11.96 14.98
C VAL A 144 6.29 -12.11 13.46
N ASP A 145 6.20 -13.33 12.94
CA ASP A 145 6.26 -13.59 11.49
C ASP A 145 5.10 -12.93 10.75
N LEU A 146 3.90 -12.99 11.35
CA LEU A 146 2.71 -12.31 10.81
C LEU A 146 2.92 -10.80 10.73
N GLN A 147 3.43 -10.18 11.80
CA GLN A 147 3.70 -8.74 11.82
C GLN A 147 4.79 -8.36 10.81
N ALA A 148 5.85 -9.15 10.71
CA ALA A 148 6.91 -8.96 9.73
C ALA A 148 6.38 -9.08 8.28
N ALA A 149 5.52 -10.07 8.01
CA ALA A 149 4.90 -10.26 6.70
C ALA A 149 3.98 -9.08 6.32
N ILE A 150 3.21 -8.56 7.28
CA ILE A 150 2.36 -7.36 7.10
C ILE A 150 3.24 -6.13 6.81
N ASN A 151 4.26 -5.88 7.64
CA ASN A 151 5.16 -4.74 7.48
C ASN A 151 5.88 -4.77 6.14
N ARG A 152 6.36 -5.95 5.72
CA ARG A 152 6.98 -6.15 4.40
C ARG A 152 5.99 -5.85 3.28
N TYR A 153 4.73 -6.29 3.39
CA TYR A 153 3.72 -6.02 2.37
C TYR A 153 3.39 -4.53 2.26
N ILE A 154 3.32 -3.81 3.38
CA ILE A 154 3.13 -2.35 3.39
C ILE A 154 4.32 -1.67 2.69
N ALA A 155 5.55 -2.06 3.02
CA ALA A 155 6.75 -1.53 2.39
C ALA A 155 6.78 -1.81 0.88
N GLU A 156 6.39 -3.02 0.44
CA GLU A 156 6.26 -3.37 -0.97
C GLU A 156 5.18 -2.56 -1.69
N HIS A 157 4.03 -2.33 -1.03
CA HIS A 157 2.91 -1.54 -1.58
C HIS A 157 3.28 -0.07 -1.76
N ASN A 158 4.07 0.49 -0.84
CA ASN A 158 4.50 1.90 -0.89
C ASN A 158 5.67 2.15 -1.85
N ARG A 159 6.27 1.10 -2.44
CA ARG A 159 7.33 1.31 -3.44
C ARG A 159 6.74 1.94 -4.70
N PRO A 160 7.49 2.84 -5.36
CA PRO A 160 7.05 3.42 -6.62
C PRO A 160 6.74 2.30 -7.63
N PRO A 161 5.67 2.43 -8.42
CA PRO A 161 5.31 1.43 -9.40
C PRO A 161 6.46 1.28 -10.40
N LYS A 162 6.79 0.03 -10.76
CA LYS A 162 7.75 -0.22 -11.82
C LYS A 162 7.16 0.33 -13.13
N PRO A 163 7.87 1.21 -13.86
CA PRO A 163 7.35 1.76 -15.11
C PRO A 163 7.08 0.62 -16.09
N LEU A 164 5.91 0.66 -16.71
CA LEU A 164 5.51 -0.28 -17.76
C LEU A 164 6.10 0.23 -19.08
N GLY A 165 7.35 -0.14 -19.35
CA GLY A 165 8.03 0.16 -20.62
C GLY A 165 9.14 1.21 -20.52
N PRO A 166 9.83 1.46 -21.65
CA PRO A 166 10.88 2.47 -21.72
C PRO A 166 10.30 3.87 -21.45
N PRO A 167 11.09 4.78 -20.85
CA PRO A 167 10.64 6.13 -20.55
C PRO A 167 10.13 6.82 -21.81
N ILE A 168 8.94 7.42 -21.73
CA ILE A 168 8.38 8.19 -22.85
C ILE A 168 9.32 9.37 -23.10
N PRO A 169 9.89 9.51 -24.32
CA PRO A 169 10.78 10.62 -24.62
C PRO A 169 10.02 11.94 -24.45
N THR A 170 10.50 12.80 -23.55
CA THR A 170 9.96 14.15 -23.35
C THR A 170 10.28 15.02 -24.56
N LYS A 171 9.45 16.04 -24.83
CA LYS A 171 9.64 16.99 -25.95
C LYS A 171 11.04 17.64 -26.00
N SER A 172 11.73 17.72 -24.86
CA SER A 172 13.12 18.18 -24.76
C SER A 172 14.14 17.24 -25.43
N SER A 173 13.87 15.94 -25.48
CA SER A 173 14.75 14.94 -26.12
C SER A 173 14.57 14.84 -27.64
N LEU A 174 13.49 15.40 -28.19
CA LEU A 174 13.22 15.42 -29.64
C LEU A 174 14.03 16.49 -30.40
N ARG A 175 14.79 17.33 -29.71
CA ARG A 175 15.48 18.51 -30.28
C ARG A 175 16.88 18.24 -30.81
N SER A 176 17.40 17.02 -30.71
CA SER A 176 18.76 16.68 -31.15
C SER A 176 18.79 15.66 -32.29
N LYS A 177 17.96 15.84 -33.32
CA LYS A 177 18.26 15.20 -34.62
C LYS A 177 19.25 16.10 -35.35
N PRO A 178 20.48 15.65 -35.65
CA PRO A 178 21.38 16.42 -36.51
C PRO A 178 20.71 16.61 -37.87
N SER A 179 20.74 17.85 -38.37
CA SER A 179 20.26 18.17 -39.72
C SER A 179 21.01 17.29 -40.72
N VAL A 180 20.28 16.45 -41.46
CA VAL A 180 20.83 15.75 -42.60
C VAL A 180 21.28 16.82 -43.60
N ARG A 181 22.59 17.05 -43.73
CA ARG A 181 23.15 17.85 -44.82
C ARG A 181 22.95 17.04 -46.09
N PHE A 182 22.04 17.49 -46.95
CA PHE A 182 22.01 17.06 -48.33
C PHE A 182 23.29 17.58 -49.00
N HIS A 183 24.25 16.69 -49.24
CA HIS A 183 25.31 16.99 -50.19
C HIS A 183 24.68 17.05 -51.58
N ARG A 184 24.66 18.27 -52.16
CA ARG A 184 24.37 18.48 -53.57
C ARG A 184 25.43 17.70 -54.35
N LEU A 185 25.01 16.64 -55.05
CA LEU A 185 25.82 15.98 -56.08
C LEU A 185 26.15 17.01 -57.15
N GLU A 186 27.37 17.53 -57.12
CA GLU A 186 27.94 18.23 -58.27
C GLU A 186 28.10 17.21 -59.39
N ARG A 187 27.51 17.51 -60.54
CA ARG A 187 27.68 16.73 -61.77
C ARG A 187 29.09 17.00 -62.28
N SER A 188 30.04 16.16 -61.91
CA SER A 188 31.34 16.12 -62.58
C SER A 188 31.22 15.31 -63.87
N SER A 189 31.46 16.01 -64.97
CA SER A 189 31.57 15.55 -66.35
C SER A 189 32.55 14.37 -66.48
N TRP A 190 32.13 13.32 -67.17
CA TRP A 190 33.02 12.21 -67.56
C TRP A 190 33.81 12.60 -68.82
N PRO A 191 35.14 12.42 -68.86
CA PRO A 191 35.88 12.52 -70.11
C PRO A 191 35.79 11.20 -70.90
N TYR A 192 35.62 11.33 -72.21
CA TYR A 192 35.71 10.27 -73.22
C TYR A 192 37.10 9.60 -73.20
N CYS A 193 37.15 8.27 -73.32
CA CYS A 193 38.36 7.55 -73.76
C CYS A 193 38.34 7.39 -75.29
N GLU A 194 39.52 7.44 -75.89
CA GLU A 194 39.83 7.13 -77.30
C GLU A 194 39.49 5.68 -77.68
#